data_AF-A0A0G0LJ82-F1
#
_entry.id   AF-A0A0G0LJ82-F1
#
_cell.length_a   1.000
_cell.length_b   1.000
_cell.length_c   1.000
_cell.angle_alpha   90.00
_cell.angle_beta   90.00
_cell.angle_gamma   90.00
#
_symmetry.space_group_name_H-M   'P 1'
#
loop_
_entity.id
_entity.type
_entity.pdbx_description
1 polymer ?
#
loop_
_entity_poly.entity_id
_entity_poly.type
_entity_poly.pdbx_seq_one_letter_code
_entity_poly.pdbx_strand_id
1 'polypeptide(L)'
;METRPSTEHSMGDSRVIEKMNKGYEEALAPFSPEKRQKKEQLINNTFQSLSQRIATRGDFELTPERQAVLRLKLARHFQKTDEVDPSTLFDALVETPKFIDTDKGSLMRLMEVHQQKTLQRIAEARKRRAELGDKESFNPYENLFTTKSGNYYMARLLNMPHLEAESAYMKHCVGTSDSYINQIKRGDIEILSFRNVPKINQRTQKLEGDTPIITIEYNLRTNTIEQMKKKGDEYLDPSDPYYKDVIDALKQLRTTRTDAGKLRNFVKIQPSELENIKVRDGYVLTESGETSFRNFNPDSGLFVFKLGKMPIEARTSRQDASKIVRLVEGLNFQPEEIAITREQVTSRTKIFIGKPFPGFFKWLPDSIQHVYTSFPEGKVVRESVVAGGKTGKEYEQVFTQRGINISGWAKDMMGKPEFVTLRRSEKIDLVRLTIGGLGFTDNPTTDQLYQKAQELGLELCPPEVGPELRLKYQDQPLYEWTYIGMKQIADSDGYPYVFGLERSDDGLWLYGRWAEPTDQWALGHRCVFRIRK
;
A
#
# COMPACT_ATOMS: atom_id res chain seq x y z
N MET A 1 42.49 -74.75 12.36
CA MET A 1 41.91 -73.42 12.64
C MET A 1 41.16 -73.01 11.40
N GLU A 2 39.87 -73.32 11.37
CA GLU A 2 38.96 -72.98 10.26
C GLU A 2 38.59 -71.50 10.35
N THR A 3 38.80 -70.79 9.24
CA THR A 3 38.33 -69.43 8.99
C THR A 3 36.83 -69.45 8.73
N ARG A 4 36.05 -68.83 9.62
CA ARG A 4 34.61 -68.59 9.41
C ARG A 4 34.39 -67.58 8.26
N PRO A 5 33.42 -67.82 7.36
CA PRO A 5 33.12 -66.90 6.28
C PRO A 5 32.25 -65.72 6.74
N SER A 6 32.51 -64.58 6.10
CA SER A 6 31.92 -63.24 6.26
C SER A 6 30.51 -63.11 5.65
N THR A 7 29.54 -63.89 6.11
CA THR A 7 28.16 -63.89 5.58
C THR A 7 27.14 -63.13 6.43
N GLU A 8 27.44 -62.79 7.69
CA GLU A 8 26.48 -62.11 8.57
C GLU A 8 26.35 -60.59 8.35
N HIS A 9 27.38 -59.91 7.84
CA HIS A 9 27.31 -58.46 7.57
C HIS A 9 26.42 -58.13 6.37
N SER A 10 26.43 -58.96 5.32
CA SER A 10 25.69 -58.74 4.07
C SER A 10 24.16 -58.92 4.18
N MET A 11 23.67 -59.73 5.14
CA MET A 11 22.22 -59.96 5.31
C MET A 11 21.50 -58.82 6.05
N GLY A 12 22.22 -58.04 6.86
CA GLY A 12 21.67 -56.90 7.60
C GLY A 12 21.32 -55.72 6.68
N ASP A 13 22.20 -55.41 5.73
CA ASP A 13 22.06 -54.30 4.79
C ASP A 13 20.91 -54.51 3.80
N SER A 14 20.72 -55.74 3.32
CA SER A 14 19.64 -56.07 2.37
C SER A 14 18.24 -55.83 2.93
N ARG A 15 18.00 -56.18 4.21
CA ARG A 15 16.70 -55.97 4.88
C ARG A 15 16.36 -54.49 5.08
N VAL A 16 17.37 -53.66 5.32
CA VAL A 16 17.18 -52.22 5.48
C VAL A 16 16.80 -51.58 4.14
N ILE A 17 17.47 -51.95 3.06
CA ILE A 17 17.17 -51.46 1.71
C ILE A 17 15.77 -51.89 1.27
N GLU A 18 15.38 -53.15 1.48
CA GLU A 18 14.02 -53.63 1.19
C GLU A 18 12.95 -52.82 1.93
N LYS A 19 13.17 -52.54 3.22
CA LYS A 19 12.26 -51.71 4.02
C LYS A 19 12.14 -50.30 3.44
N MET A 20 13.24 -49.68 3.03
CA MET A 20 13.23 -48.33 2.44
C MET A 20 12.51 -48.31 1.09
N ASN A 21 12.75 -49.31 0.23
CA ASN A 21 12.09 -49.44 -1.06
C ASN A 21 10.58 -49.69 -0.91
N LYS A 22 10.17 -50.50 0.06
CA LYS A 22 8.74 -50.67 0.38
C LYS A 22 8.10 -49.33 0.79
N GLY A 23 8.76 -48.57 1.66
CA GLY A 23 8.28 -47.25 2.06
C GLY A 23 8.22 -46.24 0.89
N TYR A 24 9.11 -46.39 -0.10
CA TYR A 24 9.13 -45.56 -1.30
C TYR A 24 7.89 -45.83 -2.15
N GLU A 25 7.58 -47.10 -2.37
CA GLU A 25 6.37 -47.54 -3.07
C GLU A 25 5.11 -47.08 -2.36
N GLU A 26 5.05 -47.22 -1.04
CA GLU A 26 3.92 -46.76 -0.21
C GLU A 26 3.71 -45.24 -0.31
N ALA A 27 4.78 -44.44 -0.37
CA ALA A 27 4.68 -43.00 -0.50
C ALA A 27 4.07 -42.56 -1.85
N LEU A 28 4.26 -43.36 -2.89
CA LEU A 28 3.79 -43.07 -4.26
C LEU A 28 2.47 -43.77 -4.62
N ALA A 29 2.08 -44.82 -3.87
CA ALA A 29 0.86 -45.59 -4.09
C ALA A 29 -0.44 -44.77 -4.23
N PRO A 30 -0.63 -43.62 -3.55
CA PRO A 30 -1.86 -42.83 -3.69
C PRO A 30 -2.04 -42.13 -5.05
N PHE A 31 -1.02 -42.09 -5.92
CA PHE A 31 -1.07 -41.34 -7.17
C PHE A 31 -1.56 -42.19 -8.36
N SER A 32 -2.28 -41.56 -9.29
CA SER A 32 -2.60 -42.17 -10.59
C SER A 32 -1.31 -42.49 -11.38
N PRO A 33 -1.32 -43.44 -12.33
CA PRO A 33 -0.13 -43.83 -13.07
C PRO A 33 0.63 -42.66 -13.71
N GLU A 34 -0.09 -41.72 -14.34
CA GLU A 34 0.50 -40.53 -14.95
C GLU A 34 1.14 -39.57 -13.94
N LYS A 35 0.48 -39.34 -12.80
CA LYS A 35 1.03 -38.48 -11.73
C LYS A 35 2.21 -39.15 -11.05
N ARG A 36 2.13 -40.46 -10.83
CA ARG A 36 3.21 -41.27 -10.27
C ARG A 36 4.45 -41.19 -11.15
N GLN A 37 4.31 -41.34 -12.46
CA GLN A 37 5.42 -41.21 -13.41
C GLN A 37 6.10 -39.84 -13.33
N LYS A 38 5.32 -38.75 -13.25
CA LYS A 38 5.88 -37.39 -13.07
C LYS A 38 6.65 -37.25 -11.74
N LYS A 39 6.11 -37.80 -10.65
CA LYS A 39 6.77 -37.78 -9.33
C LYS A 39 8.07 -38.59 -9.36
N GLU A 40 8.07 -39.77 -9.95
CA GLU A 40 9.26 -40.61 -10.11
C GLU A 40 10.33 -39.92 -10.95
N GLN A 41 9.94 -39.23 -12.03
CA GLN A 41 10.86 -38.44 -12.84
C GLN A 41 11.50 -37.31 -12.03
N LEU A 42 10.70 -36.58 -11.25
CA LEU A 42 11.18 -35.50 -10.38
C LEU A 42 12.16 -36.03 -9.33
N ILE A 43 11.80 -37.11 -8.63
CA ILE A 43 12.65 -37.80 -7.66
C ILE A 43 13.97 -38.22 -8.29
N ASN A 44 13.92 -38.90 -9.44
CA ASN A 44 15.12 -39.39 -10.11
C ASN A 44 16.03 -38.25 -10.56
N ASN A 45 15.47 -37.19 -11.14
CA ASN A 45 16.24 -36.01 -11.55
C ASN A 45 16.92 -35.33 -10.35
N THR A 46 16.19 -35.11 -9.25
CA THR A 46 16.77 -34.52 -8.03
C THR A 46 17.83 -35.45 -7.43
N PHE A 47 17.55 -36.74 -7.32
CA PHE A 47 18.49 -37.72 -6.77
C PHE A 47 19.78 -37.80 -7.59
N GLN A 48 19.69 -37.84 -8.92
CA GLN A 48 20.87 -37.89 -9.79
C GLN A 48 21.71 -36.62 -9.66
N SER A 49 21.05 -35.45 -9.64
CA SER A 49 21.73 -34.16 -9.42
C SER A 49 22.47 -34.13 -8.08
N LEU A 50 21.82 -34.55 -7.00
CA LEU A 50 22.44 -34.61 -5.67
C LEU A 50 23.60 -35.62 -5.62
N SER A 51 23.39 -36.83 -6.15
CA SER A 51 24.41 -37.89 -6.15
C SER A 51 25.66 -37.46 -6.90
N GLN A 52 25.52 -36.82 -8.06
CA GLN A 52 26.64 -36.30 -8.85
C GLN A 52 27.40 -35.21 -8.07
N ARG A 53 26.69 -34.28 -7.44
CA ARG A 53 27.31 -33.20 -6.65
C ARG A 53 28.04 -33.72 -5.42
N ILE A 54 27.47 -34.72 -4.73
CA ILE A 54 28.09 -35.33 -3.55
C ILE A 54 29.33 -36.13 -3.95
N ALA A 55 29.25 -36.94 -5.01
CA ALA A 55 30.38 -37.69 -5.55
C ALA A 55 31.53 -36.76 -5.98
N THR A 56 31.22 -35.60 -6.56
CA THR A 56 32.21 -34.61 -6.98
C THR A 56 32.92 -33.94 -5.80
N ARG A 57 32.21 -33.73 -4.69
CA ARG A 57 32.73 -33.02 -3.51
C ARG A 57 33.57 -33.92 -2.60
N GLY A 58 33.21 -35.20 -2.45
CA GLY A 58 34.00 -36.18 -1.71
C GLY A 58 33.87 -36.13 -0.18
N ASP A 59 33.04 -35.25 0.38
CA ASP A 59 32.92 -35.04 1.84
C ASP A 59 32.23 -36.20 2.59
N PHE A 60 31.39 -36.98 1.91
CA PHE A 60 30.75 -38.18 2.47
C PHE A 60 30.27 -39.15 1.37
N GLU A 61 30.22 -40.44 1.72
CA GLU A 61 29.80 -41.50 0.79
C GLU A 61 28.28 -41.75 0.83
N LEU A 62 27.69 -41.93 -0.36
CA LEU A 62 26.30 -42.35 -0.56
C LEU A 62 26.24 -43.86 -0.78
N THR A 63 26.35 -44.62 0.31
CA THR A 63 26.20 -46.09 0.31
C THR A 63 24.80 -46.49 -0.20
N PRO A 64 24.59 -47.73 -0.67
CA PRO A 64 23.28 -48.20 -1.13
C PRO A 64 22.14 -47.95 -0.12
N GLU A 65 22.42 -48.08 1.18
CA GLU A 65 21.45 -47.82 2.25
C GLU A 65 21.07 -46.33 2.29
N ARG A 66 22.07 -45.44 2.27
CA ARG A 66 21.87 -43.98 2.23
C ARG A 66 21.15 -43.53 0.97
N GLN A 67 21.41 -44.18 -0.17
CA GLN A 67 20.70 -43.93 -1.42
C GLN A 67 19.22 -44.29 -1.29
N ALA A 68 18.90 -45.45 -0.72
CA ALA A 68 17.53 -45.88 -0.49
C ALA A 68 16.79 -44.95 0.49
N VAL A 69 17.45 -44.53 1.58
CA VAL A 69 16.92 -43.55 2.54
C VAL A 69 16.66 -42.20 1.87
N LEU A 70 17.60 -41.68 1.06
CA LEU A 70 17.44 -40.39 0.38
C LEU A 70 16.29 -40.44 -0.63
N ARG A 71 16.18 -41.52 -1.42
CA ARG A 71 15.05 -41.74 -2.35
C ARG A 71 13.70 -41.77 -1.64
N LEU A 72 13.60 -42.49 -0.53
CA LEU A 72 12.40 -42.51 0.31
C LEU A 72 12.03 -41.11 0.82
N LYS A 73 13.01 -40.35 1.33
CA LYS A 73 12.77 -38.99 1.83
C LYS A 73 12.35 -38.04 0.72
N LEU A 74 12.93 -38.15 -0.48
CA LEU A 74 12.50 -37.40 -1.67
C LEU A 74 11.06 -37.77 -2.05
N ALA A 75 10.70 -39.06 -2.05
CA ALA A 75 9.34 -39.50 -2.33
C ALA A 75 8.33 -38.91 -1.33
N ARG A 76 8.63 -38.96 -0.03
CA ARG A 76 7.79 -38.36 1.02
C ARG A 76 7.69 -36.83 0.90
N HIS A 77 8.76 -36.16 0.47
CA HIS A 77 8.74 -34.71 0.22
C HIS A 77 7.85 -34.38 -0.97
N PHE A 78 8.07 -35.06 -2.10
CA PHE A 78 7.30 -34.83 -3.32
C PHE A 78 5.86 -35.35 -3.25
N GLN A 79 5.53 -36.16 -2.26
CA GLN A 79 4.14 -36.47 -1.94
C GLN A 79 3.35 -35.20 -1.57
N LYS A 80 4.01 -34.20 -0.96
CA LYS A 80 3.38 -32.99 -0.42
C LYS A 80 3.57 -31.74 -1.29
N THR A 81 4.63 -31.70 -2.11
CA THR A 81 4.97 -30.55 -2.96
C THR A 81 5.64 -31.03 -4.26
N ASP A 82 5.75 -30.18 -5.28
CA ASP A 82 6.55 -30.45 -6.50
C ASP A 82 7.86 -29.64 -6.53
N GLU A 83 8.12 -28.87 -5.47
CA GLU A 83 9.24 -27.92 -5.44
C GLU A 83 10.33 -28.35 -4.45
N VAL A 84 11.58 -28.20 -4.91
CA VAL A 84 12.78 -28.27 -4.07
C VAL A 84 13.89 -27.49 -4.75
N ASP A 85 14.66 -26.70 -4.00
CA ASP A 85 15.93 -26.14 -4.49
C ASP A 85 17.04 -27.19 -4.29
N PRO A 86 17.56 -27.82 -5.37
CA PRO A 86 18.58 -28.85 -5.25
C PRO A 86 19.89 -28.35 -4.64
N SER A 87 20.16 -27.03 -4.71
CA SER A 87 21.37 -26.44 -4.12
C SER A 87 21.22 -26.29 -2.61
N THR A 88 20.11 -25.73 -2.14
CA THR A 88 19.83 -25.65 -0.70
C THR A 88 19.76 -27.03 -0.06
N LEU A 89 19.14 -28.01 -0.73
CA LEU A 89 19.08 -29.39 -0.23
C LEU A 89 20.48 -30.04 -0.20
N PHE A 90 21.30 -29.85 -1.24
CA PHE A 90 22.68 -30.32 -1.26
C PHE A 90 23.49 -29.75 -0.09
N ASP A 91 23.46 -28.43 0.10
CA ASP A 91 24.20 -27.75 1.17
C ASP A 91 23.78 -28.22 2.56
N ALA A 92 22.47 -28.43 2.76
CA ALA A 92 21.94 -28.94 4.01
C ALA A 92 22.35 -30.40 4.30
N LEU A 93 22.40 -31.25 3.25
CA LEU A 93 22.87 -32.63 3.36
C LEU A 93 24.36 -32.72 3.67
N VAL A 94 25.18 -31.86 3.04
CA VAL A 94 26.62 -31.80 3.34
C VAL A 94 26.88 -31.29 4.75
N GLU A 95 26.10 -30.32 5.24
CA GLU A 95 26.22 -29.84 6.61
C GLU A 95 25.79 -30.89 7.65
N THR A 96 24.81 -31.74 7.31
CA THR A 96 24.26 -32.75 8.23
C THR A 96 24.23 -34.15 7.57
N PRO A 97 25.39 -34.77 7.29
CA PRO A 97 25.46 -36.01 6.51
C PRO A 97 24.77 -37.19 7.21
N LYS A 98 24.73 -37.20 8.55
CA LYS A 98 24.03 -38.22 9.33
C LYS A 98 22.51 -38.21 9.16
N PHE A 99 21.94 -37.17 8.54
CA PHE A 99 20.50 -37.07 8.31
C PHE A 99 19.96 -38.20 7.43
N ILE A 100 20.78 -38.73 6.51
CA ILE A 100 20.41 -39.85 5.63
C ILE A 100 20.84 -41.22 6.17
N ASP A 101 21.30 -41.30 7.42
CA ASP A 101 21.56 -42.58 8.10
C ASP A 101 20.27 -43.24 8.61
N THR A 102 19.17 -42.49 8.69
CA THR A 102 17.88 -42.99 9.16
C THR A 102 16.73 -42.44 8.33
N ASP A 103 15.61 -43.16 8.29
CA ASP A 103 14.39 -42.72 7.60
C ASP A 103 13.61 -41.62 8.34
N LYS A 104 14.03 -41.24 9.55
CA LYS A 104 13.38 -40.23 10.40
C LYS A 104 13.67 -38.79 9.95
N GLY A 105 12.71 -37.89 10.13
CA GLY A 105 12.84 -36.47 9.79
C GLY A 105 12.52 -36.16 8.32
N SER A 106 12.13 -34.91 8.03
CA SER A 106 11.72 -34.45 6.70
C SER A 106 12.77 -33.53 6.05
N LEU A 107 12.81 -33.55 4.70
CA LEU A 107 13.70 -32.65 3.94
C LEU A 107 13.37 -31.18 4.18
N MET A 108 12.08 -30.85 4.27
CA MET A 108 11.63 -29.51 4.63
C MET A 108 12.26 -29.02 5.93
N ARG A 109 12.23 -29.83 6.99
CA ARG A 109 12.80 -29.45 8.29
C ARG A 109 14.32 -29.34 8.24
N LEU A 110 14.99 -30.21 7.48
CA LEU A 110 16.45 -30.12 7.27
C LEU A 110 16.82 -28.79 6.62
N MET A 111 16.12 -28.40 5.55
CA MET A 111 16.37 -27.15 4.83
C MET A 111 16.07 -25.92 5.72
N GLU A 112 14.99 -25.94 6.49
CA GLU A 112 14.68 -24.88 7.47
C GLU A 112 15.81 -24.69 8.49
N VAL A 113 16.29 -25.78 9.09
CA VAL A 113 17.36 -25.73 10.10
C VAL A 113 18.67 -25.23 9.48
N HIS A 114 19.00 -25.68 8.26
CA HIS A 114 20.17 -25.21 7.52
C HIS A 114 20.10 -23.70 7.22
N GLN A 115 18.95 -23.21 6.77
CA GLN A 115 18.73 -21.78 6.54
C GLN A 115 18.86 -20.98 7.84
N GLN A 116 18.25 -21.43 8.94
CA GLN A 116 18.38 -20.79 10.25
C GLN A 116 19.84 -20.69 10.71
N LYS A 117 20.61 -21.78 10.62
CA LYS A 117 22.04 -21.79 10.95
C LYS A 117 22.84 -20.86 10.05
N THR A 118 22.53 -20.81 8.76
CA THR A 118 23.17 -19.91 7.80
C THR A 118 22.93 -18.45 8.19
N LEU A 119 21.69 -18.08 8.51
CA LEU A 119 21.34 -16.74 8.99
C LEU A 119 22.02 -16.39 10.31
N GLN A 120 22.16 -17.35 11.23
CA GLN A 120 22.90 -17.15 12.47
C GLN A 120 24.39 -16.89 12.21
N ARG A 121 25.03 -17.69 11.34
CA ARG A 121 26.41 -17.45 10.90
C ARG A 121 26.56 -16.11 10.20
N ILE A 122 25.57 -15.67 9.43
CA ILE A 122 25.53 -14.35 8.80
C ILE A 122 25.53 -13.25 9.85
N ALA A 123 24.62 -13.33 10.84
CA ALA A 123 24.55 -12.37 11.93
C ALA A 123 25.87 -12.29 12.70
N GLU A 124 26.49 -13.45 12.99
CA GLU A 124 27.80 -13.52 13.66
C GLU A 124 28.94 -12.96 12.80
N ALA A 125 28.98 -13.27 11.50
CA ALA A 125 30.00 -12.76 10.60
C ALA A 125 29.89 -11.23 10.41
N ARG A 126 28.66 -10.70 10.35
CA ARG A 126 28.42 -9.25 10.31
C ARG A 126 28.78 -8.58 11.64
N LYS A 127 28.46 -9.21 12.78
CA LYS A 127 28.88 -8.75 14.12
C LYS A 127 30.40 -8.66 14.23
N ARG A 128 31.13 -9.70 13.81
CA ARG A 128 32.61 -9.71 13.81
C ARG A 128 33.21 -8.61 12.92
N ARG A 129 32.58 -8.28 11.78
CA ARG A 129 33.01 -7.17 10.92
C ARG A 129 32.76 -5.80 11.56
N ALA A 130 31.65 -5.64 12.27
CA ALA A 130 31.33 -4.41 13.03
C ALA A 130 32.32 -4.18 14.19
N GLU A 131 32.79 -5.26 14.82
CA GLU A 131 33.79 -5.19 15.90
C GLU A 131 35.21 -4.82 15.41
N LEU A 132 35.48 -4.93 14.11
CA LEU A 132 36.80 -4.68 13.49
C LEU A 132 36.92 -3.32 12.76
N GLY A 133 35.86 -2.51 12.70
CA GLY A 133 35.81 -1.22 12.00
C GLY A 133 35.14 -0.11 12.82
N ASP A 134 35.01 1.08 12.24
CA ASP A 134 34.34 2.23 12.88
C ASP A 134 32.90 1.88 13.23
N LYS A 135 32.51 2.07 14.49
CA LYS A 135 31.43 1.28 15.15
C LYS A 135 30.02 1.48 14.55
N GLU A 136 29.75 2.61 13.90
CA GLU A 136 28.41 2.94 13.36
C GLU A 136 28.22 2.57 11.88
N SER A 137 29.27 2.58 11.06
CA SER A 137 29.16 2.34 9.60
C SER A 137 29.06 0.87 9.21
N PHE A 138 29.36 -0.04 10.16
CA PHE A 138 29.41 -1.49 9.91
C PHE A 138 28.40 -2.30 10.73
N ASN A 139 27.48 -1.65 11.45
CA ASN A 139 26.42 -2.41 12.12
C ASN A 139 25.62 -3.20 11.06
N PRO A 140 25.34 -4.50 11.20
CA PRO A 140 24.44 -5.18 10.28
C PRO A 140 23.07 -4.49 10.20
N TYR A 141 22.43 -4.57 9.03
CA TYR A 141 20.96 -4.45 8.98
C TYR A 141 20.35 -5.40 10.01
N GLU A 142 19.33 -4.94 10.71
CA GLU A 142 18.60 -5.84 11.59
C GLU A 142 17.71 -6.74 10.75
N ASN A 143 17.95 -8.05 10.79
CA ASN A 143 17.05 -9.02 10.18
C ASN A 143 15.82 -9.17 11.07
N LEU A 144 14.66 -8.73 10.58
CA LEU A 144 13.39 -8.89 11.29
C LEU A 144 12.88 -10.33 11.17
N PHE A 145 12.88 -10.88 9.96
CA PHE A 145 12.47 -12.26 9.67
C PHE A 145 12.78 -12.67 8.23
N THR A 146 12.86 -13.98 8.02
CA THR A 146 12.94 -14.61 6.69
C THR A 146 11.54 -15.01 6.21
N THR A 147 11.29 -14.90 4.90
CA THR A 147 10.03 -15.32 4.29
C THR A 147 9.87 -16.83 4.35
N LYS A 148 8.62 -17.31 4.20
CA LYS A 148 8.31 -18.75 4.22
C LYS A 148 9.02 -19.55 3.12
N SER A 149 9.30 -18.93 1.97
CA SER A 149 10.07 -19.58 0.90
C SER A 149 11.54 -19.79 1.27
N GLY A 150 12.06 -19.05 2.25
CA GLY A 150 13.48 -19.02 2.61
C GLY A 150 14.37 -18.28 1.61
N ASN A 151 13.79 -17.73 0.53
CA ASN A 151 14.52 -17.04 -0.52
C ASN A 151 14.77 -15.56 -0.21
N TYR A 152 13.94 -14.97 0.64
CA TYR A 152 13.97 -13.55 0.95
C TYR A 152 13.90 -13.28 2.45
N TYR A 153 14.30 -12.09 2.86
CA TYR A 153 14.16 -11.65 4.25
C TYR A 153 13.84 -10.16 4.33
N MET A 154 13.16 -9.78 5.40
CA MET A 154 12.86 -8.40 5.74
C MET A 154 13.91 -7.88 6.71
N ALA A 155 14.57 -6.79 6.35
CA ALA A 155 15.55 -6.11 7.17
C ALA A 155 15.09 -4.70 7.54
N ARG A 156 15.54 -4.19 8.68
CA ARG A 156 15.36 -2.79 9.10
C ARG A 156 16.67 -2.02 8.94
N LEU A 157 16.58 -0.85 8.31
CA LEU A 157 17.69 0.08 8.15
C LEU A 157 17.73 1.01 9.37
N LEU A 158 18.90 1.18 9.99
CA LEU A 158 19.02 1.75 11.35
C LEU A 158 19.77 3.08 11.39
N ASN A 159 20.61 3.37 10.39
CA ASN A 159 21.55 4.48 10.42
C ASN A 159 21.78 5.03 9.01
N MET A 160 22.45 6.17 8.91
CA MET A 160 22.70 6.85 7.64
C MET A 160 23.49 5.99 6.64
N PRO A 161 24.58 5.30 7.04
CA PRO A 161 25.30 4.40 6.14
C PRO A 161 24.42 3.32 5.50
N HIS A 162 23.44 2.77 6.24
CA HIS A 162 22.49 1.82 5.66
C HIS A 162 21.63 2.47 4.59
N LEU A 163 21.09 3.66 4.86
CA LEU A 163 20.23 4.39 3.92
C LEU A 163 21.00 4.80 2.65
N GLU A 164 22.25 5.24 2.80
CA GLU A 164 23.11 5.62 1.68
C GLU A 164 23.46 4.42 0.80
N ALA A 165 23.88 3.31 1.42
CA ALA A 165 24.18 2.08 0.68
C ALA A 165 22.93 1.53 -0.03
N GLU A 166 21.78 1.58 0.63
CA GLU A 166 20.51 1.19 0.05
C GLU A 166 20.14 2.07 -1.14
N SER A 167 20.19 3.39 -0.97
CA SER A 167 19.85 4.37 -2.01
C SER A 167 20.75 4.24 -3.23
N ALA A 168 22.05 4.05 -3.01
CA ALA A 168 23.03 3.83 -4.07
C ALA A 168 22.71 2.55 -4.88
N TYR A 169 22.37 1.45 -4.20
CA TYR A 169 22.02 0.20 -4.88
C TYR A 169 20.68 0.30 -5.62
N MET A 170 19.67 0.87 -4.95
CA MET A 170 18.29 0.96 -5.41
C MET A 170 18.08 2.07 -6.44
N LYS A 171 19.04 2.98 -6.63
CA LYS A 171 18.94 4.08 -7.60
C LYS A 171 17.71 4.98 -7.38
N HIS A 172 17.28 5.13 -6.14
CA HIS A 172 16.28 6.11 -5.73
C HIS A 172 16.56 6.53 -4.27
N CYS A 173 16.02 7.66 -3.85
CA CYS A 173 16.21 8.12 -2.47
C CYS A 173 15.42 7.23 -1.50
N VAL A 174 16.07 6.75 -0.45
CA VAL A 174 15.48 6.00 0.67
C VAL A 174 15.51 6.85 1.97
N GLY A 175 15.55 8.18 1.83
CA GLY A 175 15.57 9.11 2.97
C GLY A 175 16.96 9.42 3.53
N THR A 176 17.95 9.71 2.69
CA THR A 176 19.36 9.98 3.12
C THR A 176 19.58 11.39 3.70
N SER A 177 18.62 11.93 4.45
CA SER A 177 18.74 13.27 5.07
C SER A 177 18.72 13.20 6.60
N ASP A 178 19.33 14.18 7.26
CA ASP A 178 19.36 14.25 8.73
C ASP A 178 17.95 14.28 9.33
N SER A 179 16.99 14.89 8.63
CA SER A 179 15.58 14.88 9.03
C SER A 179 15.02 13.45 9.14
N TYR A 180 15.32 12.60 8.17
CA TYR A 180 14.88 11.20 8.14
C TYR A 180 15.52 10.38 9.26
N ILE A 181 16.83 10.51 9.46
CA ILE A 181 17.53 9.82 10.55
C ILE A 181 16.98 10.24 11.91
N ASN A 182 16.66 11.52 12.09
CA ASN A 182 16.04 12.00 13.32
C ASN A 182 14.63 11.43 13.51
N GLN A 183 13.85 11.26 12.44
CA GLN A 183 12.55 10.59 12.50
C GLN A 183 12.67 9.11 12.88
N ILE A 184 13.63 8.37 12.30
CA ILE A 184 13.92 6.97 12.68
C ILE A 184 14.30 6.89 14.16
N LYS A 185 15.22 7.75 14.63
CA LYS A 185 15.66 7.80 16.04
C LYS A 185 14.51 8.09 17.01
N ARG A 186 13.53 8.91 16.61
CA ARG A 186 12.31 9.17 17.40
C ARG A 186 11.30 8.02 17.35
N GLY A 187 11.48 7.04 16.46
CA GLY A 187 10.50 5.97 16.20
C GLY A 187 9.27 6.46 15.44
N ASP A 188 9.38 7.57 14.71
CA ASP A 188 8.31 8.13 13.89
C ASP A 188 8.09 7.31 12.61
N ILE A 189 9.19 6.83 12.03
CA ILE A 189 9.24 6.02 10.81
C ILE A 189 10.19 4.83 10.96
N GLU A 190 9.97 3.79 10.19
CA GLU A 190 10.92 2.71 9.96
C GLU A 190 11.17 2.57 8.46
N ILE A 191 12.44 2.45 8.09
CA ILE A 191 12.84 2.12 6.73
C ILE A 191 13.19 0.64 6.70
N LEU A 192 12.46 -0.11 5.88
CA LEU A 192 12.60 -1.54 5.73
C LEU A 192 13.12 -1.88 4.34
N SER A 193 13.82 -2.99 4.25
CA SER A 193 14.44 -3.49 3.03
C SER A 193 14.09 -4.97 2.87
N PHE A 194 13.37 -5.28 1.81
CA PHE A 194 13.09 -6.64 1.39
C PHE A 194 14.20 -7.13 0.46
N ARG A 195 14.90 -8.19 0.86
CA ARG A 195 16.20 -8.57 0.30
C ARG A 195 16.26 -10.05 -0.06
N ASN A 196 17.13 -10.40 -1.00
CA ASN A 196 17.52 -11.80 -1.22
C ASN A 196 18.25 -12.33 0.00
N VAL A 197 17.93 -13.56 0.42
CA VAL A 197 18.72 -14.26 1.45
C VAL A 197 20.10 -14.55 0.88
N PRO A 198 21.17 -14.03 1.50
CA PRO A 198 22.51 -14.24 0.98
C PRO A 198 22.99 -15.66 1.24
N LYS A 199 23.81 -16.18 0.32
CA LYS A 199 24.38 -17.53 0.38
C LYS A 199 25.88 -17.44 0.68
N ILE A 200 26.39 -18.40 1.45
CA ILE A 200 27.83 -18.52 1.64
C ILE A 200 28.43 -19.12 0.37
N ASN A 201 29.30 -18.38 -0.29
CA ASN A 201 30.05 -18.90 -1.42
C ASN A 201 31.07 -19.91 -0.91
N GLN A 202 30.92 -21.18 -1.32
CA GLN A 202 31.75 -22.28 -0.81
C GLN A 202 33.23 -22.14 -1.16
N ARG A 203 33.56 -21.44 -2.27
CA ARG A 203 34.94 -21.23 -2.71
C ARG A 203 35.61 -20.09 -1.96
N THR A 204 34.92 -18.97 -1.80
CA THR A 204 35.50 -17.77 -1.17
C THR A 204 35.26 -17.73 0.34
N GLN A 205 34.36 -18.58 0.85
CA GLN A 205 33.80 -18.55 2.21
C GLN A 205 33.19 -17.18 2.56
N LYS A 206 32.89 -16.35 1.54
CA LYS A 206 32.27 -15.04 1.72
C LYS A 206 30.77 -15.15 1.54
N LEU A 207 30.06 -14.30 2.29
CA LEU A 207 28.64 -14.10 2.12
C LEU A 207 28.39 -13.28 0.84
N GLU A 208 27.58 -13.82 -0.06
CA GLU A 208 27.27 -13.21 -1.37
C GLU A 208 25.75 -13.18 -1.60
N GLY A 209 25.28 -12.22 -2.40
CA GLY A 209 23.87 -12.12 -2.78
C GLY A 209 22.96 -11.37 -1.80
N ASP A 210 23.52 -10.59 -0.87
CA ASP A 210 22.74 -9.74 0.05
C ASP A 210 22.28 -8.45 -0.64
N THR A 211 21.32 -8.59 -1.56
CA THR A 211 20.87 -7.48 -2.39
C THR A 211 19.42 -7.11 -2.08
N PRO A 212 19.12 -5.81 -1.98
CA PRO A 212 17.75 -5.35 -1.81
C PRO A 212 16.97 -5.43 -3.11
N ILE A 213 15.66 -5.61 -2.96
CA ILE A 213 14.69 -5.76 -4.04
C ILE A 213 13.63 -4.66 -3.95
N ILE A 214 13.13 -4.41 -2.72
CA ILE A 214 12.12 -3.40 -2.43
C ILE A 214 12.50 -2.68 -1.14
N THR A 215 12.35 -1.37 -1.14
CA THR A 215 12.40 -0.55 0.08
C THR A 215 10.99 -0.14 0.48
N ILE A 216 10.74 -0.08 1.79
CA ILE A 216 9.44 0.27 2.36
C ILE A 216 9.66 1.34 3.42
N GLU A 217 9.00 2.49 3.27
CA GLU A 217 8.89 3.50 4.31
C GLU A 217 7.58 3.30 5.08
N TYR A 218 7.70 2.90 6.35
CA TYR A 218 6.56 2.72 7.23
C TYR A 218 6.46 3.87 8.23
N ASN A 219 5.37 4.62 8.19
CA ASN A 219 5.07 5.68 9.15
C ASN A 219 4.27 5.11 10.33
N LEU A 220 4.88 5.13 11.51
CA LEU A 220 4.32 4.54 12.73
C LEU A 220 3.26 5.44 13.37
N ARG A 221 3.20 6.72 13.02
CA ARG A 221 2.19 7.65 13.53
C ARG A 221 0.87 7.49 12.78
N THR A 222 0.95 7.35 11.46
CA THR A 222 -0.23 7.18 10.58
C THR A 222 -0.59 5.72 10.36
N ASN A 223 0.26 4.77 10.81
CA ASN A 223 0.15 3.35 10.50
C ASN A 223 0.01 3.11 8.98
N THR A 224 0.77 3.85 8.17
CA THR A 224 0.68 3.81 6.72
C THR A 224 2.05 3.48 6.11
N ILE A 225 2.06 2.63 5.09
CA ILE A 225 3.23 2.50 4.21
C ILE A 225 3.18 3.68 3.24
N GLU A 226 4.09 4.63 3.43
CA GLU A 226 4.15 5.88 2.66
C GLU A 226 4.84 5.66 1.31
N GLN A 227 5.85 4.79 1.26
CA GLN A 227 6.59 4.46 0.06
C GLN A 227 6.88 2.95 0.01
N MET A 228 6.77 2.35 -1.18
CA MET A 228 7.13 0.96 -1.46
C MET A 228 7.67 0.84 -2.89
N LYS A 229 8.99 0.89 -3.04
CA LYS A 229 9.64 1.05 -4.35
C LYS A 229 10.68 -0.03 -4.64
N LYS A 230 10.69 -0.45 -5.90
CA LYS A 230 11.74 -1.25 -6.51
C LYS A 230 12.91 -0.37 -6.92
N LYS A 231 13.97 -1.02 -7.38
CA LYS A 231 15.12 -0.35 -7.98
C LYS A 231 14.69 0.55 -9.13
N GLY A 232 15.21 1.78 -9.18
CA GLY A 232 14.87 2.78 -10.20
C GLY A 232 13.58 3.56 -9.91
N ASP A 233 13.10 3.56 -8.67
CA ASP A 233 11.84 4.21 -8.25
C ASP A 233 10.58 3.61 -8.92
N GLU A 234 10.69 2.34 -9.34
CA GLU A 234 9.60 1.60 -9.98
C GLU A 234 8.62 1.01 -8.96
N TYR A 235 7.34 0.85 -9.36
CA TYR A 235 6.31 0.24 -8.52
C TYR A 235 6.31 -1.29 -8.63
N LEU A 236 5.98 -1.95 -7.52
CA LEU A 236 5.75 -3.39 -7.47
C LEU A 236 4.68 -3.82 -8.50
N ASP A 237 4.98 -4.83 -9.30
CA ASP A 237 4.10 -5.36 -10.32
C ASP A 237 3.67 -6.80 -10.00
N PRO A 238 2.41 -7.19 -10.19
CA PRO A 238 1.96 -8.59 -10.00
C PRO A 238 2.72 -9.64 -10.84
N SER A 239 3.39 -9.24 -11.92
CA SER A 239 4.23 -10.11 -12.75
C SER A 239 5.65 -10.30 -12.20
N ASP A 240 6.07 -9.53 -11.19
CA ASP A 240 7.38 -9.70 -10.56
C ASP A 240 7.50 -11.10 -9.93
N PRO A 241 8.62 -11.83 -10.13
CA PRO A 241 8.77 -13.20 -9.66
C PRO A 241 8.73 -13.34 -8.13
N TYR A 242 8.97 -12.25 -7.40
CA TYR A 242 8.93 -12.16 -5.94
C TYR A 242 7.64 -11.52 -5.40
N TYR A 243 6.65 -11.20 -6.25
CA TYR A 243 5.43 -10.50 -5.83
C TYR A 243 4.74 -11.20 -4.64
N LYS A 244 4.54 -12.53 -4.73
CA LYS A 244 3.88 -13.30 -3.67
C LYS A 244 4.66 -13.26 -2.35
N ASP A 245 5.99 -13.35 -2.41
CA ASP A 245 6.84 -13.26 -1.23
C ASP A 245 6.80 -11.88 -0.57
N VAL A 246 6.67 -10.81 -1.35
CA VAL A 246 6.49 -9.45 -0.82
C VAL A 246 5.16 -9.33 -0.09
N ILE A 247 4.07 -9.82 -0.69
CA ILE A 247 2.73 -9.83 -0.06
C ILE A 247 2.75 -10.63 1.26
N ASP A 248 3.38 -11.81 1.27
CA ASP A 248 3.55 -12.62 2.47
C ASP A 248 4.43 -11.95 3.52
N ALA A 249 5.50 -11.25 3.10
CA ALA A 249 6.37 -10.51 4.00
C ALA A 249 5.66 -9.32 4.65
N LEU A 250 4.84 -8.59 3.91
CA LEU A 250 3.99 -7.53 4.45
C LEU A 250 3.01 -8.09 5.48
N LYS A 251 2.36 -9.22 5.18
CA LYS A 251 1.49 -9.92 6.13
C LYS A 251 2.24 -10.31 7.41
N GLN A 252 3.43 -10.90 7.28
CA GLN A 252 4.24 -11.29 8.42
C GLN A 252 4.71 -10.08 9.23
N LEU A 253 5.09 -8.99 8.55
CA LEU A 253 5.51 -7.74 9.19
C LEU A 253 4.47 -7.22 10.17
N ARG A 254 3.18 -7.29 9.81
CA ARG A 254 2.05 -6.91 10.68
C ARG A 254 1.98 -7.68 12.00
N THR A 255 2.61 -8.84 12.08
CA THR A 255 2.66 -9.67 13.30
C THR A 255 3.89 -9.38 14.17
N THR A 256 4.83 -8.58 13.68
CA THR A 256 6.07 -8.23 14.40
C THR A 256 5.92 -6.98 15.25
N ARG A 257 6.83 -6.80 16.22
CA ARG A 257 6.85 -5.66 17.13
C ARG A 257 8.10 -4.80 16.93
N THR A 258 7.92 -3.50 17.10
CA THR A 258 8.97 -2.49 17.21
C THR A 258 9.76 -2.68 18.52
N ASP A 259 10.88 -1.97 18.67
CA ASP A 259 11.69 -2.00 19.90
C ASP A 259 10.90 -1.58 21.14
N ALA A 260 9.94 -0.66 20.96
CA ALA A 260 9.02 -0.22 22.00
C ALA A 260 7.88 -1.24 22.29
N GLY A 261 7.92 -2.42 21.68
CA GLY A 261 6.92 -3.48 21.84
C GLY A 261 5.60 -3.22 21.10
N LYS A 262 5.46 -2.11 20.35
CA LYS A 262 4.26 -1.82 19.55
C LYS A 262 4.20 -2.70 18.31
N LEU A 263 3.03 -3.23 18.00
CA LEU A 263 2.79 -4.05 16.80
C LEU A 263 2.92 -3.18 15.54
N ARG A 264 3.58 -3.68 14.48
CA ARG A 264 3.68 -3.00 13.17
C ARG A 264 2.38 -3.13 12.36
N ASN A 265 1.26 -2.72 12.94
CA ASN A 265 -0.07 -2.89 12.34
C ASN A 265 -0.39 -1.73 11.38
N PHE A 266 0.31 -1.66 10.24
CA PHE A 266 -0.10 -0.76 9.18
C PHE A 266 -1.49 -1.13 8.66
N VAL A 267 -2.29 -0.10 8.38
CA VAL A 267 -3.70 -0.20 7.97
C VAL A 267 -3.95 0.31 6.56
N LYS A 268 -2.93 0.93 5.94
CA LYS A 268 -3.00 1.49 4.59
C LYS A 268 -1.63 1.45 3.91
N ILE A 269 -1.64 1.33 2.59
CA ILE A 269 -0.51 1.65 1.71
C ILE A 269 -0.94 2.87 0.89
N GLN A 270 -0.03 3.82 0.65
CA GLN A 270 -0.32 4.95 -0.21
C GLN A 270 -0.78 4.47 -1.59
N PRO A 271 -1.91 4.98 -2.13
CA PRO A 271 -2.46 4.49 -3.39
C PRO A 271 -1.52 4.59 -4.58
N SER A 272 -0.61 5.58 -4.59
CA SER A 272 0.45 5.73 -5.62
C SER A 272 1.34 4.50 -5.69
N GLU A 273 1.68 3.91 -4.55
CA GLU A 273 2.59 2.77 -4.45
C GLU A 273 1.97 1.46 -4.98
N LEU A 274 0.67 1.48 -5.29
CA LEU A 274 -0.08 0.34 -5.79
C LEU A 274 -0.57 0.55 -7.22
N GLU A 275 0.00 1.49 -7.97
CA GLU A 275 -0.48 1.89 -9.30
C GLU A 275 -0.56 0.70 -10.28
N ASN A 276 0.46 -0.15 -10.31
CA ASN A 276 0.53 -1.32 -11.19
C ASN A 276 -0.43 -2.47 -10.78
N ILE A 277 -0.93 -2.45 -9.54
CA ILE A 277 -1.82 -3.51 -9.03
C ILE A 277 -3.27 -3.19 -9.40
N LYS A 278 -3.86 -4.01 -10.26
CA LYS A 278 -5.27 -3.87 -10.67
C LYS A 278 -6.17 -4.76 -9.81
N VAL A 279 -7.32 -4.23 -9.44
CA VAL A 279 -8.38 -4.94 -8.70
C VAL A 279 -9.68 -4.79 -9.48
N ARG A 280 -10.44 -5.86 -9.63
CA ARG A 280 -11.71 -5.86 -10.36
C ARG A 280 -12.73 -4.96 -9.66
N ASP A 281 -13.58 -4.32 -10.45
CA ASP A 281 -14.67 -3.51 -9.92
C ASP A 281 -15.58 -4.37 -9.03
N GLY A 282 -15.90 -3.87 -7.84
CA GLY A 282 -16.63 -4.63 -6.81
C GLY A 282 -15.80 -5.69 -6.08
N TYR A 283 -14.46 -5.65 -6.16
CA TYR A 283 -13.58 -6.55 -5.42
C TYR A 283 -12.65 -5.81 -4.45
N VAL A 284 -12.23 -6.54 -3.42
CA VAL A 284 -11.30 -6.14 -2.37
C VAL A 284 -10.08 -7.05 -2.51
N LEU A 285 -8.91 -6.47 -2.71
CA LEU A 285 -7.64 -7.21 -2.67
C LEU A 285 -7.14 -7.23 -1.23
N THR A 286 -7.00 -8.43 -0.66
CA THR A 286 -6.56 -8.65 0.73
C THR A 286 -5.30 -9.50 0.80
N GLU A 287 -4.74 -9.65 2.00
CA GLU A 287 -3.66 -10.62 2.32
C GLU A 287 -4.03 -12.10 2.11
N SER A 288 -5.30 -12.40 1.82
CA SER A 288 -5.76 -13.74 1.44
C SER A 288 -6.11 -13.84 -0.05
N GLY A 289 -5.82 -12.80 -0.82
CA GLY A 289 -6.17 -12.68 -2.24
C GLY A 289 -7.38 -11.78 -2.47
N GLU A 290 -7.82 -11.75 -3.73
CA GLU A 290 -8.92 -10.91 -4.19
C GLU A 290 -10.27 -11.58 -3.92
N THR A 291 -11.22 -10.86 -3.33
CA THR A 291 -12.57 -11.35 -3.03
C THR A 291 -13.62 -10.29 -3.35
N SER A 292 -14.84 -10.71 -3.70
CA SER A 292 -15.94 -9.75 -3.95
C SER A 292 -16.27 -9.00 -2.66
N PHE A 293 -16.56 -7.69 -2.76
CA PHE A 293 -16.97 -6.89 -1.61
C PHE A 293 -18.20 -7.47 -0.89
N ARG A 294 -19.08 -8.17 -1.61
CA ARG A 294 -20.26 -8.83 -1.04
C ARG A 294 -19.90 -9.97 -0.09
N ASN A 295 -18.84 -10.71 -0.40
CA ASN A 295 -18.37 -11.83 0.41
C ASN A 295 -17.34 -11.41 1.47
N PHE A 296 -16.70 -10.26 1.29
CA PHE A 296 -15.72 -9.76 2.24
C PHE A 296 -16.38 -9.30 3.54
N ASN A 297 -15.88 -9.73 4.70
CA ASN A 297 -16.31 -9.19 5.98
C ASN A 297 -15.38 -8.03 6.40
N PRO A 298 -15.85 -6.77 6.46
CA PRO A 298 -15.03 -5.64 6.92
C PRO A 298 -14.48 -5.82 8.34
N ASP A 299 -15.12 -6.66 9.17
CA ASP A 299 -14.72 -6.97 10.55
C ASP A 299 -13.75 -8.16 10.65
N SER A 300 -13.30 -8.72 9.52
CA SER A 300 -12.42 -9.90 9.50
C SER A 300 -11.01 -9.64 10.05
N GLY A 301 -10.59 -8.38 10.19
CA GLY A 301 -9.22 -8.00 10.56
C GLY A 301 -8.17 -8.25 9.45
N LEU A 302 -8.61 -8.74 8.29
CA LEU A 302 -7.75 -8.91 7.11
C LEU A 302 -7.25 -7.55 6.62
N PHE A 303 -5.97 -7.50 6.26
CA PHE A 303 -5.42 -6.32 5.61
C PHE A 303 -6.02 -6.16 4.21
N VAL A 304 -6.52 -4.97 3.92
CA VAL A 304 -6.96 -4.58 2.58
C VAL A 304 -5.82 -3.83 1.90
N PHE A 305 -5.26 -4.42 0.85
CA PHE A 305 -4.23 -3.76 0.04
C PHE A 305 -4.84 -2.67 -0.83
N LYS A 306 -5.88 -3.02 -1.58
CA LYS A 306 -6.48 -2.14 -2.58
C LYS A 306 -7.94 -2.50 -2.79
N LEU A 307 -8.75 -1.49 -3.06
CA LEU A 307 -10.14 -1.64 -3.46
C LEU A 307 -10.22 -1.47 -4.97
N GLY A 308 -10.99 -2.32 -5.65
CA GLY A 308 -11.48 -2.03 -6.99
C GLY A 308 -12.53 -0.92 -6.94
N LYS A 309 -12.93 -0.40 -8.11
CA LYS A 309 -13.97 0.64 -8.13
C LYS A 309 -15.29 0.07 -7.63
N MET A 310 -15.99 0.83 -6.80
CA MET A 310 -17.28 0.43 -6.22
C MET A 310 -18.28 1.59 -6.33
N PRO A 311 -18.72 1.94 -7.54
CA PRO A 311 -19.72 2.99 -7.71
C PRO A 311 -21.03 2.57 -7.04
N ILE A 312 -21.71 3.55 -6.44
CA ILE A 312 -23.07 3.38 -5.95
C ILE A 312 -24.00 4.04 -6.97
N GLU A 313 -24.88 3.23 -7.55
CA GLU A 313 -25.83 3.63 -8.58
C GLU A 313 -27.27 3.45 -8.08
N ALA A 314 -28.26 3.99 -8.78
CA ALA A 314 -29.67 3.90 -8.40
C ALA A 314 -30.18 2.45 -8.16
N ARG A 315 -29.57 1.46 -8.82
CA ARG A 315 -29.88 0.03 -8.66
C ARG A 315 -29.16 -0.65 -7.48
N THR A 316 -28.17 0.00 -6.89
CA THR A 316 -27.42 -0.56 -5.75
C THR A 316 -28.36 -0.65 -4.55
N SER A 317 -28.42 -1.82 -3.91
CA SER A 317 -29.24 -1.97 -2.71
C SER A 317 -28.67 -1.13 -1.56
N ARG A 318 -29.51 -0.68 -0.62
CA ARG A 318 -29.02 0.08 0.55
C ARG A 318 -28.08 -0.73 1.44
N GLN A 319 -28.22 -2.06 1.44
CA GLN A 319 -27.30 -2.97 2.12
C GLN A 319 -25.91 -2.98 1.47
N ASP A 320 -25.86 -3.10 0.14
CA ASP A 320 -24.60 -3.04 -0.59
C ASP A 320 -23.97 -1.64 -0.47
N ALA A 321 -24.76 -0.58 -0.59
CA ALA A 321 -24.29 0.80 -0.43
C ALA A 321 -23.70 1.04 0.96
N SER A 322 -24.36 0.56 2.03
CA SER A 322 -23.83 0.64 3.40
C SER A 322 -22.46 -0.02 3.52
N LYS A 323 -22.33 -1.22 2.96
CA LYS A 323 -21.06 -1.95 2.97
C LYS A 323 -19.97 -1.24 2.15
N ILE A 324 -20.31 -0.73 0.97
CA ILE A 324 -19.39 0.01 0.11
C ILE A 324 -18.92 1.29 0.78
N VAL A 325 -19.82 2.08 1.37
CA VAL A 325 -19.48 3.31 2.11
C VAL A 325 -18.54 2.99 3.27
N ARG A 326 -18.79 1.90 4.00
CA ARG A 326 -17.91 1.45 5.07
C ARG A 326 -16.52 1.08 4.58
N LEU A 327 -16.42 0.39 3.44
CA LEU A 327 -15.14 -0.03 2.87
C LEU A 327 -14.34 1.14 2.32
N VAL A 328 -14.99 2.06 1.61
CA VAL A 328 -14.31 3.13 0.86
C VAL A 328 -14.06 4.36 1.73
N GLU A 329 -15.03 4.80 2.54
CA GLU A 329 -14.93 6.02 3.35
C GLU A 329 -14.68 5.72 4.84
N GLY A 330 -14.74 4.45 5.27
CA GLY A 330 -14.63 4.10 6.69
C GLY A 330 -15.85 4.50 7.53
N LEU A 331 -16.96 4.90 6.90
CA LEU A 331 -18.17 5.37 7.58
C LEU A 331 -19.20 4.24 7.70
N ASN A 332 -19.75 4.05 8.91
CA ASN A 332 -20.72 3.00 9.17
C ASN A 332 -22.14 3.58 9.28
N PHE A 333 -23.01 3.18 8.35
CA PHE A 333 -24.42 3.57 8.31
C PHE A 333 -25.30 2.34 8.19
N GLN A 334 -26.44 2.32 8.89
CA GLN A 334 -27.48 1.33 8.64
C GLN A 334 -28.10 1.55 7.26
N PRO A 335 -28.61 0.50 6.59
CA PRO A 335 -29.23 0.64 5.27
C PRO A 335 -30.32 1.73 5.22
N GLU A 336 -31.11 1.91 6.28
CA GLU A 336 -32.18 2.90 6.34
C GLU A 336 -31.67 4.35 6.47
N GLU A 337 -30.41 4.54 6.86
CA GLU A 337 -29.75 5.84 6.95
C GLU A 337 -29.19 6.31 5.61
N ILE A 338 -29.21 5.44 4.59
CA ILE A 338 -28.70 5.70 3.25
C ILE A 338 -29.86 5.92 2.28
N ALA A 339 -29.80 7.02 1.53
CA ALA A 339 -30.67 7.25 0.39
C ALA A 339 -29.84 7.39 -0.89
N ILE A 340 -30.25 6.70 -1.94
CA ILE A 340 -29.64 6.73 -3.27
C ILE A 340 -30.53 7.49 -4.26
N THR A 341 -31.85 7.51 -3.98
CA THR A 341 -32.83 8.32 -4.71
C THR A 341 -33.55 9.26 -3.76
N ARG A 342 -34.21 10.27 -4.34
CA ARG A 342 -34.97 11.27 -3.58
C ARG A 342 -36.07 10.63 -2.74
N GLU A 343 -36.74 9.63 -3.29
CA GLU A 343 -37.90 8.95 -2.70
C GLU A 343 -37.51 8.09 -1.49
N GLN A 344 -36.23 7.72 -1.38
CA GLN A 344 -35.69 6.97 -0.25
C GLN A 344 -35.36 7.86 0.96
N VAL A 345 -35.38 9.18 0.81
CA VAL A 345 -35.06 10.11 1.90
C VAL A 345 -36.17 10.10 2.95
N THR A 346 -35.76 9.88 4.19
CA THR A 346 -36.62 9.92 5.38
C THR A 346 -35.95 10.80 6.44
N SER A 347 -36.63 11.05 7.57
CA SER A 347 -36.04 11.74 8.72
C SER A 347 -34.85 11.00 9.35
N ARG A 348 -34.65 9.71 9.03
CA ARG A 348 -33.50 8.92 9.49
C ARG A 348 -32.31 8.97 8.53
N THR A 349 -32.49 9.49 7.32
CA THR A 349 -31.43 9.53 6.31
C THR A 349 -30.32 10.47 6.76
N LYS A 350 -29.09 9.94 6.81
CA LYS A 350 -27.85 10.65 7.18
C LYS A 350 -26.89 10.80 5.99
N ILE A 351 -27.02 9.96 4.97
CA ILE A 351 -26.20 10.04 3.77
C ILE A 351 -27.06 9.95 2.51
N PHE A 352 -26.80 10.86 1.57
CA PHE A 352 -27.40 10.85 0.24
C PHE A 352 -26.32 10.57 -0.80
N ILE A 353 -26.56 9.60 -1.69
CA ILE A 353 -25.62 9.18 -2.72
C ILE A 353 -26.34 9.10 -4.07
N GLY A 354 -26.30 10.15 -4.85
CA GLY A 354 -27.00 10.19 -6.13
C GLY A 354 -26.89 11.51 -6.85
N LYS A 355 -27.26 11.51 -8.13
CA LYS A 355 -27.18 12.71 -8.97
C LYS A 355 -28.06 13.84 -8.42
N PRO A 356 -27.58 15.09 -8.45
CA PRO A 356 -28.38 16.23 -8.05
C PRO A 356 -29.50 16.48 -9.07
N PHE A 357 -30.62 17.04 -8.60
CA PHE A 357 -31.78 17.42 -9.41
C PHE A 357 -32.12 18.91 -9.23
N PRO A 358 -32.98 19.51 -10.06
CA PRO A 358 -33.32 20.93 -9.92
C PRO A 358 -33.82 21.28 -8.50
N GLY A 359 -33.22 22.30 -7.89
CA GLY A 359 -33.48 22.71 -6.50
C GLY A 359 -32.89 21.80 -5.42
N PHE A 360 -32.01 20.85 -5.76
CA PHE A 360 -31.46 19.85 -4.85
C PHE A 360 -30.90 20.45 -3.55
N PHE A 361 -30.05 21.47 -3.62
CA PHE A 361 -29.40 22.04 -2.43
C PHE A 361 -30.36 22.84 -1.54
N LYS A 362 -31.45 23.36 -2.11
CA LYS A 362 -32.54 24.00 -1.35
C LYS A 362 -33.46 22.97 -0.69
N TRP A 363 -33.63 21.81 -1.33
CA TRP A 363 -34.46 20.72 -0.83
C TRP A 363 -33.76 19.88 0.26
N LEU A 364 -32.43 19.83 0.26
CA LEU A 364 -31.64 18.91 1.07
C LEU A 364 -31.95 19.05 2.59
N PRO A 365 -32.49 18.01 3.25
CA PRO A 365 -32.78 18.07 4.68
C PRO A 365 -31.53 18.16 5.57
N ASP A 366 -31.65 18.84 6.71
CA ASP A 366 -30.57 18.96 7.72
C ASP A 366 -30.14 17.62 8.33
N SER A 367 -31.01 16.61 8.32
CA SER A 367 -30.69 15.26 8.82
C SER A 367 -29.60 14.58 8.00
N ILE A 368 -29.50 14.92 6.71
CA ILE A 368 -28.47 14.40 5.81
C ILE A 368 -27.19 15.13 6.17
N GLN A 369 -26.16 14.38 6.56
CA GLN A 369 -24.85 14.87 6.99
C GLN A 369 -23.82 14.73 5.86
N HIS A 370 -23.90 13.63 5.11
CA HIS A 370 -23.00 13.32 4.00
C HIS A 370 -23.75 13.33 2.67
N VAL A 371 -23.15 13.95 1.65
CA VAL A 371 -23.73 13.99 0.31
C VAL A 371 -22.65 13.66 -0.71
N TYR A 372 -22.97 12.72 -1.59
CA TYR A 372 -22.15 12.33 -2.73
C TYR A 372 -23.01 12.42 -4.00
N THR A 373 -22.62 13.27 -4.95
CA THR A 373 -23.31 13.40 -6.25
C THR A 373 -22.93 12.28 -7.23
N SER A 374 -21.76 11.69 -6.98
CA SER A 374 -21.24 10.42 -7.47
C SER A 374 -20.37 9.82 -6.36
N PHE A 375 -20.26 8.50 -6.29
CA PHE A 375 -19.50 7.85 -5.23
C PHE A 375 -18.32 7.06 -5.80
N PRO A 376 -17.10 7.22 -5.26
CA PRO A 376 -16.73 8.07 -4.11
C PRO A 376 -16.37 9.54 -4.41
N GLU A 377 -16.17 9.94 -5.66
CA GLU A 377 -15.49 11.21 -5.99
C GLU A 377 -16.35 12.46 -5.76
N GLY A 378 -17.66 12.37 -5.95
CA GLY A 378 -18.61 13.49 -5.95
C GLY A 378 -18.99 14.00 -4.56
N LYS A 379 -18.08 13.93 -3.59
CA LYS A 379 -18.32 14.40 -2.22
C LYS A 379 -18.64 15.89 -2.21
N VAL A 380 -19.75 16.25 -1.56
CA VAL A 380 -20.15 17.63 -1.33
C VAL A 380 -19.81 18.02 0.10
N VAL A 381 -19.06 19.11 0.24
CA VAL A 381 -18.78 19.74 1.53
C VAL A 381 -19.80 20.85 1.74
N ARG A 382 -20.55 20.79 2.84
CA ARG A 382 -21.42 21.89 3.30
C ARG A 382 -20.76 22.54 4.49
N GLU A 383 -20.59 23.85 4.40
CA GLU A 383 -19.97 24.64 5.45
C GLU A 383 -20.57 26.04 5.50
N SER A 384 -20.14 26.88 6.43
CA SER A 384 -20.59 28.28 6.47
C SER A 384 -19.45 29.22 6.80
N VAL A 385 -19.58 30.47 6.36
CA VAL A 385 -18.71 31.58 6.72
C VAL A 385 -19.56 32.71 7.28
N VAL A 386 -18.97 33.53 8.15
CA VAL A 386 -19.57 34.79 8.58
C VAL A 386 -18.93 35.88 7.73
N ALA A 387 -19.72 36.50 6.86
CA ALA A 387 -19.28 37.53 5.93
C ALA A 387 -19.84 38.90 6.34
N GLY A 388 -19.15 39.98 5.97
CA GLY A 388 -19.55 41.35 6.23
C GLY A 388 -18.68 42.06 7.27
N GLY A 389 -18.42 43.35 7.02
CA GLY A 389 -17.76 44.25 7.97
C GLY A 389 -16.24 44.42 7.80
N LYS A 390 -15.61 43.85 6.76
CA LYS A 390 -14.19 44.10 6.43
C LYS A 390 -14.04 44.63 5.00
N THR A 391 -13.13 45.58 4.83
CA THR A 391 -12.68 46.12 3.55
C THR A 391 -11.56 45.26 2.95
N GLY A 392 -11.27 45.42 1.65
CA GLY A 392 -10.14 44.76 1.00
C GLY A 392 -8.80 44.98 1.72
N LYS A 393 -8.54 46.22 2.18
CA LYS A 393 -7.34 46.57 2.95
C LYS A 393 -7.24 45.84 4.29
N GLU A 394 -8.37 45.67 4.98
CA GLU A 394 -8.40 44.91 6.24
C GLU A 394 -8.12 43.43 6.00
N TYR A 395 -8.63 42.83 4.91
CA TYR A 395 -8.26 41.46 4.53
C TYR A 395 -6.76 41.33 4.24
N GLU A 396 -6.15 42.27 3.50
CA GLU A 396 -4.71 42.26 3.24
C GLU A 396 -3.87 42.27 4.53
N GLN A 397 -4.27 43.09 5.50
CA GLN A 397 -3.61 43.18 6.80
C GLN A 397 -3.72 41.86 7.57
N VAL A 398 -4.92 41.27 7.63
CA VAL A 398 -5.15 40.00 8.33
C VAL A 398 -4.38 38.85 7.67
N PHE A 399 -4.34 38.80 6.33
CA PHE A 399 -3.58 37.78 5.61
C PHE A 399 -2.08 37.90 5.86
N THR A 400 -1.54 39.12 5.82
CA THR A 400 -0.14 39.37 6.15
C THR A 400 0.19 38.88 7.56
N GLN A 401 -0.67 39.18 8.55
CA GLN A 401 -0.48 38.74 9.93
C GLN A 401 -0.56 37.22 10.10
N ARG A 402 -1.32 36.52 9.24
CA ARG A 402 -1.49 35.07 9.26
C ARG A 402 -0.55 34.32 8.34
N GLY A 403 0.37 35.01 7.65
CA GLY A 403 1.27 34.38 6.67
C GLY A 403 0.51 33.76 5.48
N ILE A 404 -0.63 34.34 5.10
CA ILE A 404 -1.40 33.94 3.92
C ILE A 404 -0.97 34.82 2.75
N ASN A 405 -0.60 34.19 1.64
CA ASN A 405 -0.17 34.89 0.44
C ASN A 405 -1.37 35.40 -0.38
N ILE A 406 -1.17 36.51 -1.08
CA ILE A 406 -2.18 37.15 -1.94
C ILE A 406 -1.55 37.37 -3.30
N SER A 407 -2.15 36.85 -4.37
CA SER A 407 -1.65 37.11 -5.72
C SER A 407 -1.89 38.57 -6.15
N GLY A 408 -1.11 39.04 -7.13
CA GLY A 408 -1.28 40.39 -7.68
C GLY A 408 -2.71 40.65 -8.17
N TRP A 409 -3.31 39.70 -8.87
CA TRP A 409 -4.69 39.78 -9.35
C TRP A 409 -5.71 39.82 -8.19
N ALA A 410 -5.56 38.95 -7.19
CA ALA A 410 -6.46 38.96 -6.03
C ALA A 410 -6.39 40.29 -5.26
N LYS A 411 -5.18 40.84 -5.12
CA LYS A 411 -4.96 42.14 -4.51
C LYS A 411 -5.62 43.27 -5.31
N ASP A 412 -5.44 43.27 -6.63
CA ASP A 412 -6.07 44.26 -7.51
C ASP A 412 -7.60 44.18 -7.42
N MET A 413 -8.18 42.97 -7.52
CA MET A 413 -9.62 42.74 -7.38
C MET A 413 -10.18 43.30 -6.05
N MET A 414 -9.50 43.09 -4.92
CA MET A 414 -9.93 43.61 -3.61
C MET A 414 -9.87 45.14 -3.51
N GLY A 415 -9.11 45.79 -4.38
CA GLY A 415 -9.03 47.26 -4.50
C GLY A 415 -10.10 47.88 -5.40
N LYS A 416 -10.87 47.07 -6.14
CA LYS A 416 -11.87 47.56 -7.10
C LYS A 416 -13.18 47.99 -6.42
N PRO A 417 -13.90 48.99 -6.96
CA PRO A 417 -15.25 49.34 -6.50
C PRO A 417 -16.25 48.18 -6.51
N GLU A 418 -16.05 47.20 -7.40
CA GLU A 418 -16.86 46.00 -7.55
C GLU A 418 -16.65 44.99 -6.41
N PHE A 419 -15.57 45.11 -5.63
CA PHE A 419 -15.39 44.36 -4.39
C PHE A 419 -16.29 44.95 -3.29
N VAL A 420 -17.59 44.63 -3.38
CA VAL A 420 -18.60 45.08 -2.43
C VAL A 420 -18.82 44.01 -1.36
N THR A 421 -18.47 44.33 -0.12
CA THR A 421 -18.73 43.50 1.06
C THR A 421 -20.13 43.76 1.61
N LEU A 422 -20.69 42.77 2.32
CA LEU A 422 -21.97 42.92 3.00
C LEU A 422 -21.87 43.99 4.10
N ARG A 423 -22.86 44.89 4.12
CA ARG A 423 -22.95 45.97 5.13
C ARG A 423 -23.23 45.46 6.54
N ARG A 424 -23.92 44.33 6.65
CA ARG A 424 -24.25 43.67 7.91
C ARG A 424 -23.65 42.28 7.89
N SER A 425 -23.12 41.88 9.03
CA SER A 425 -22.59 40.53 9.19
C SER A 425 -23.71 39.51 8.97
N GLU A 426 -23.46 38.53 8.11
CA GLU A 426 -24.39 37.48 7.75
C GLU A 426 -23.66 36.13 7.77
N LYS A 427 -24.30 35.11 8.34
CA LYS A 427 -23.88 33.73 8.15
C LYS A 427 -24.34 33.27 6.77
N ILE A 428 -23.37 32.92 5.92
CA ILE A 428 -23.61 32.39 4.57
C ILE A 428 -23.34 30.90 4.58
N ASP A 429 -24.35 30.10 4.25
CA ASP A 429 -24.20 28.67 4.05
C ASP A 429 -23.70 28.38 2.63
N LEU A 430 -22.64 27.58 2.57
CA LEU A 430 -21.84 27.30 1.38
C LEU A 430 -21.89 25.82 1.04
N VAL A 431 -21.83 25.56 -0.26
CA VAL A 431 -21.64 24.23 -0.85
C VAL A 431 -20.36 24.27 -1.67
N ARG A 432 -19.43 23.38 -1.33
CA ARG A 432 -18.17 23.17 -2.04
C ARG A 432 -18.14 21.76 -2.64
N LEU A 433 -17.96 21.69 -3.95
CA LEU A 433 -18.00 20.46 -4.72
C LEU A 433 -17.18 20.60 -6.01
N THR A 434 -16.87 19.47 -6.64
CA THR A 434 -16.24 19.47 -7.96
C THR A 434 -17.22 19.94 -9.03
N ILE A 435 -16.72 20.46 -10.14
CA ILE A 435 -17.56 20.88 -11.27
C ILE A 435 -18.30 19.68 -11.87
N GLY A 436 -17.65 18.52 -11.99
CA GLY A 436 -18.35 17.27 -12.34
C GLY A 436 -19.44 16.90 -11.34
N GLY A 437 -19.28 17.29 -10.07
CA GLY A 437 -20.28 17.10 -9.02
C GLY A 437 -21.59 17.85 -9.24
N LEU A 438 -21.60 18.93 -10.03
CA LEU A 438 -22.83 19.63 -10.47
C LEU A 438 -23.61 18.85 -11.54
N GLY A 439 -23.04 17.75 -12.05
CA GLY A 439 -23.66 16.88 -13.05
C GLY A 439 -23.15 17.07 -14.48
N PHE A 440 -22.03 17.77 -14.67
CA PHE A 440 -21.39 17.91 -15.97
C PHE A 440 -20.57 16.68 -16.36
N THR A 441 -20.63 16.30 -17.64
CA THR A 441 -19.81 15.24 -18.26
C THR A 441 -18.68 15.79 -19.13
N ASP A 442 -18.77 17.07 -19.49
CA ASP A 442 -17.83 17.82 -20.32
C ASP A 442 -17.53 19.15 -19.64
N ASN A 443 -16.38 19.76 -19.93
CA ASN A 443 -15.95 21.01 -19.32
C ASN A 443 -16.93 22.16 -19.67
N PRO A 444 -17.68 22.72 -18.71
CA PRO A 444 -18.63 23.79 -19.00
C PRO A 444 -17.93 25.14 -19.12
N THR A 445 -18.57 26.08 -19.82
CA THR A 445 -18.19 27.50 -19.74
C THR A 445 -18.61 28.11 -18.39
N THR A 446 -18.07 29.28 -18.04
CA THR A 446 -18.48 30.01 -16.82
C THR A 446 -19.99 30.26 -16.76
N ASP A 447 -20.62 30.66 -17.89
CA ASP A 447 -22.06 30.90 -17.94
C ASP A 447 -22.87 29.61 -17.72
N GLN A 448 -22.46 28.51 -18.36
CA GLN A 448 -23.11 27.20 -18.18
C GLN A 448 -22.98 26.72 -16.73
N LEU A 449 -21.79 26.91 -16.14
CA LEU A 449 -21.52 26.58 -14.74
C LEU A 449 -22.47 27.33 -13.80
N TYR A 450 -22.62 28.65 -14.00
CA TYR A 450 -23.47 29.49 -13.15
C TYR A 450 -24.95 29.20 -13.34
N GLN A 451 -25.39 28.98 -14.57
CA GLN A 451 -26.76 28.54 -14.84
C GLN A 451 -27.05 27.22 -14.13
N LYS A 452 -26.13 26.25 -14.21
CA LYS A 452 -26.33 24.95 -13.56
C LYS A 452 -26.38 25.04 -12.05
N ALA A 453 -25.52 25.87 -11.45
CA ALA A 453 -25.57 26.14 -10.01
C ALA A 453 -26.95 26.68 -9.59
N GLN A 454 -27.48 27.66 -10.34
CA GLN A 454 -28.81 28.23 -10.10
C GLN A 454 -29.94 27.20 -10.22
N GLU A 455 -29.90 26.35 -11.26
CA GLU A 455 -30.86 25.25 -11.43
C GLU A 455 -30.89 24.32 -10.21
N LEU A 456 -29.74 24.06 -9.59
CA LEU A 456 -29.62 23.18 -8.42
C LEU A 456 -29.98 23.86 -7.08
N GLY A 457 -30.40 25.12 -7.11
CA GLY A 457 -30.75 25.89 -5.90
C GLY A 457 -29.57 26.55 -5.21
N LEU A 458 -28.47 26.78 -5.94
CA LEU A 458 -27.33 27.56 -5.48
C LEU A 458 -27.39 28.97 -6.07
N GLU A 459 -26.62 29.89 -5.51
CA GLU A 459 -26.46 31.25 -6.03
C GLU A 459 -25.01 31.73 -5.92
N LEU A 460 -24.69 32.80 -6.64
CA LEU A 460 -23.36 33.39 -6.61
C LEU A 460 -23.06 33.97 -5.22
N CYS A 461 -21.85 33.71 -4.76
CA CYS A 461 -21.32 34.25 -3.51
C CYS A 461 -21.03 35.76 -3.64
N PRO A 462 -21.20 36.53 -2.56
CA PRO A 462 -20.53 37.81 -2.41
C PRO A 462 -19.01 37.65 -2.56
N PRO A 463 -18.29 38.64 -3.11
CA PRO A 463 -16.85 38.52 -3.37
C PRO A 463 -16.02 38.25 -2.11
N GLU A 464 -16.45 38.76 -0.95
CA GLU A 464 -15.77 38.56 0.33
C GLU A 464 -15.82 37.12 0.86
N VAL A 465 -16.66 36.24 0.28
CA VAL A 465 -16.63 34.80 0.61
C VAL A 465 -15.26 34.18 0.30
N GLY A 466 -14.57 34.64 -0.75
CA GLY A 466 -13.23 34.16 -1.05
C GLY A 466 -12.24 34.43 0.09
N PRO A 467 -12.07 35.70 0.48
CA PRO A 467 -11.25 36.05 1.62
C PRO A 467 -11.66 35.39 2.94
N GLU A 468 -12.96 35.39 3.29
CA GLU A 468 -13.43 34.78 4.54
C GLU A 468 -13.23 33.27 4.57
N LEU A 469 -13.52 32.57 3.47
CA LEU A 469 -13.27 31.14 3.37
C LEU A 469 -11.77 30.84 3.47
N ARG A 470 -10.92 31.69 2.89
CA ARG A 470 -9.47 31.52 2.98
C ARG A 470 -8.98 31.58 4.43
N LEU A 471 -9.48 32.53 5.22
CA LEU A 471 -9.14 32.66 6.64
C LEU A 471 -9.57 31.44 7.47
N LYS A 472 -10.67 30.80 7.08
CA LYS A 472 -11.26 29.65 7.76
C LYS A 472 -10.60 28.33 7.35
N TYR A 473 -10.37 28.11 6.05
CA TYR A 473 -9.91 26.84 5.49
C TYR A 473 -8.39 26.75 5.50
N GLN A 474 -7.78 26.46 6.66
CA GLN A 474 -6.32 26.46 6.82
C GLN A 474 -5.69 25.09 6.53
N ASP A 475 -6.46 24.03 6.64
CA ASP A 475 -6.07 22.64 6.44
C ASP A 475 -6.30 22.14 5.00
N GLN A 476 -6.30 23.06 4.02
CA GLN A 476 -6.42 22.72 2.60
C GLN A 476 -5.32 21.72 2.19
N PRO A 477 -5.62 20.65 1.44
CA PRO A 477 -4.60 19.75 0.91
C PRO A 477 -3.63 20.43 -0.06
N LEU A 478 -2.37 19.96 -0.11
CA LEU A 478 -1.36 20.46 -1.05
C LEU A 478 -1.85 20.24 -2.50
N TYR A 479 -1.66 21.25 -3.36
CA TYR A 479 -2.08 21.30 -4.76
C TYR A 479 -3.60 21.23 -4.99
N GLU A 480 -4.41 21.46 -3.95
CA GLU A 480 -5.85 21.63 -4.10
C GLU A 480 -6.18 23.06 -4.59
N TRP A 481 -7.07 23.16 -5.57
CA TRP A 481 -7.64 24.42 -6.05
C TRP A 481 -9.15 24.47 -5.77
N THR A 482 -9.61 25.58 -5.20
CA THR A 482 -11.03 25.84 -4.91
C THR A 482 -11.41 27.25 -5.35
N TYR A 483 -12.36 27.37 -6.28
CA TYR A 483 -12.77 28.65 -6.85
C TYR A 483 -14.11 29.12 -6.30
N ILE A 484 -14.28 30.43 -6.16
CA ILE A 484 -15.54 31.01 -5.68
C ILE A 484 -16.45 31.28 -6.88
N GLY A 485 -17.63 30.68 -6.87
CA GLY A 485 -18.71 31.04 -7.80
C GLY A 485 -19.28 32.38 -7.41
N MET A 486 -18.68 33.46 -7.91
CA MET A 486 -19.06 34.85 -7.63
C MET A 486 -19.20 35.63 -8.94
N LYS A 487 -19.85 36.79 -8.88
CA LYS A 487 -19.80 37.73 -10.01
C LYS A 487 -18.34 38.13 -10.23
N GLN A 488 -17.90 38.11 -11.49
CA GLN A 488 -16.54 38.46 -11.85
C GLN A 488 -16.23 39.91 -11.49
N ILE A 489 -14.99 40.16 -11.07
CA ILE A 489 -14.41 41.49 -10.88
C ILE A 489 -13.32 41.64 -11.93
N ALA A 490 -13.41 42.70 -12.73
CA ALA A 490 -12.38 42.99 -13.72
C ALA A 490 -11.10 43.47 -13.03
N ASP A 491 -9.94 42.96 -13.47
CA ASP A 491 -8.66 43.50 -13.07
C ASP A 491 -8.40 44.87 -13.74
N SER A 492 -7.21 45.42 -13.52
CA SER A 492 -6.79 46.70 -14.11
C SER A 492 -6.62 46.68 -15.62
N ASP A 493 -6.49 45.51 -16.24
CA ASP A 493 -6.45 45.33 -17.70
C ASP A 493 -7.84 45.01 -18.28
N GLY A 494 -8.88 44.95 -17.43
CA GLY A 494 -10.27 44.71 -17.82
C GLY A 494 -10.64 43.24 -17.92
N TYR A 495 -9.75 42.33 -17.52
CA TYR A 495 -9.97 40.89 -17.61
C TYR A 495 -10.83 40.40 -16.43
N PRO A 496 -11.85 39.56 -16.67
CA PRO A 496 -12.78 39.15 -15.63
C PRO A 496 -12.19 38.02 -14.75
N TYR A 497 -12.09 38.25 -13.45
CA TYR A 497 -11.56 37.28 -12.48
C TYR A 497 -12.57 36.91 -11.39
N VAL A 498 -12.40 35.72 -10.82
CA VAL A 498 -13.02 35.29 -9.56
C VAL A 498 -11.95 34.89 -8.54
N PHE A 499 -12.27 34.93 -7.25
CA PHE A 499 -11.33 34.47 -6.23
C PHE A 499 -11.14 32.95 -6.26
N GLY A 500 -9.91 32.52 -5.98
CA GLY A 500 -9.51 31.13 -5.82
C GLY A 500 -8.67 30.94 -4.56
N LEU A 501 -8.77 29.75 -3.98
CA LEU A 501 -8.02 29.29 -2.82
C LEU A 501 -7.09 28.18 -3.28
N GLU A 502 -5.80 28.35 -3.04
CA GLU A 502 -4.75 27.39 -3.40
C GLU A 502 -3.90 27.09 -2.15
N ARG A 503 -3.39 25.85 -2.08
CA ARG A 503 -2.22 25.54 -1.26
C ARG A 503 -1.11 25.00 -2.15
N SER A 504 0.03 25.68 -2.17
CA SER A 504 1.24 25.24 -2.85
C SER A 504 2.34 24.94 -1.81
N ASP A 505 3.53 24.60 -2.30
CA ASP A 505 4.72 24.43 -1.44
C ASP A 505 5.07 25.72 -0.68
N ASP A 506 4.70 26.89 -1.24
CA ASP A 506 4.90 28.21 -0.63
C ASP A 506 3.80 28.59 0.38
N GLY A 507 2.85 27.69 0.66
CA GLY A 507 1.82 27.87 1.68
C GLY A 507 0.42 28.15 1.13
N LEU A 508 -0.40 28.88 1.89
CA LEU A 508 -1.80 29.16 1.57
C LEU A 508 -1.92 30.46 0.77
N TRP A 509 -2.69 30.42 -0.32
CA TRP A 509 -2.88 31.55 -1.23
C TRP A 509 -4.35 31.93 -1.37
N LEU A 510 -4.60 33.24 -1.48
CA LEU A 510 -5.76 33.81 -2.15
C LEU A 510 -5.32 34.26 -3.55
N TYR A 511 -5.96 33.71 -4.58
CA TYR A 511 -5.61 33.90 -5.99
C TYR A 511 -6.76 34.52 -6.78
N GLY A 512 -6.47 35.10 -7.95
CA GLY A 512 -7.47 35.55 -8.91
C GLY A 512 -7.44 34.61 -10.12
N ARG A 513 -8.53 33.86 -10.36
CA ARG A 513 -8.68 32.98 -11.53
C ARG A 513 -9.45 33.69 -12.63
N TRP A 514 -8.85 33.78 -13.82
CA TRP A 514 -9.51 34.26 -15.03
C TRP A 514 -10.82 33.49 -15.22
N ALA A 515 -11.93 34.17 -15.49
CA ALA A 515 -13.27 33.57 -15.53
C ALA A 515 -14.19 34.32 -16.49
N GLU A 516 -13.72 34.56 -17.72
CA GLU A 516 -14.59 35.09 -18.77
C GLU A 516 -15.79 34.15 -19.02
N PRO A 517 -16.89 34.68 -19.57
CA PRO A 517 -18.12 33.91 -19.79
C PRO A 517 -17.93 32.60 -20.57
N THR A 518 -17.00 32.59 -21.53
CA THR A 518 -16.69 31.47 -22.44
C THR A 518 -15.59 30.53 -21.94
N ASP A 519 -14.88 30.90 -20.88
CA ASP A 519 -13.75 30.08 -20.39
C ASP A 519 -14.25 28.76 -19.81
N GLN A 520 -13.54 27.69 -20.15
CA GLN A 520 -13.90 26.34 -19.79
C GLN A 520 -13.30 25.91 -18.47
N TRP A 521 -14.05 25.11 -17.73
CA TRP A 521 -13.62 24.65 -16.42
C TRP A 521 -13.45 23.13 -16.39
N ALA A 522 -12.30 22.66 -15.91
CA ALA A 522 -12.04 21.23 -15.75
C ALA A 522 -12.97 20.61 -14.70
N LEU A 523 -13.53 19.44 -14.99
CA LEU A 523 -14.48 18.75 -14.10
C LEU A 523 -13.94 18.45 -12.69
N GLY A 524 -12.62 18.27 -12.56
CA GLY A 524 -11.94 18.03 -11.28
C GLY A 524 -11.75 19.29 -10.42
N HIS A 525 -11.90 20.49 -10.97
CA HIS A 525 -11.81 21.73 -10.20
C HIS A 525 -12.95 21.82 -9.19
N ARG A 526 -12.67 22.37 -8.01
CA ARG A 526 -13.69 22.63 -6.99
C ARG A 526 -14.22 24.05 -7.09
N CYS A 527 -15.51 24.18 -6.85
CA CYS A 527 -16.21 25.46 -6.84
C CYS A 527 -17.01 25.60 -5.54
N VAL A 528 -17.19 26.84 -5.09
CA VAL A 528 -17.94 27.20 -3.89
C VAL A 528 -19.08 28.12 -4.28
N PHE A 529 -20.30 27.71 -3.94
CA PHE A 529 -21.50 28.52 -4.12
C PHE A 529 -22.23 28.69 -2.80
N ARG A 530 -23.06 29.73 -2.74
CA ARG A 530 -23.99 29.96 -1.64
C ARG A 530 -25.24 29.11 -1.85
N ILE A 531 -25.78 28.53 -0.78
CA ILE A 531 -27.11 27.91 -0.83
C ILE A 531 -28.16 29.03 -0.91
N ARG A 532 -29.03 28.97 -1.92
CA ARG A 532 -30.08 29.97 -2.12
C ARG A 532 -31.09 29.91 -0.97
N LYS A 533 -31.34 31.06 -0.33
CA LYS A 533 -32.34 31.20 0.73
C LYS A 533 -33.77 30.93 0.22
#